data_AF-A0A8B6D5W4-F1
#
_entry.id   AF-A0A8B6D5W4-F1
#
_cell.length_a   1.000
_cell.length_b   1.000
_cell.length_c   1.000
_cell.angle_alpha   90.00
_cell.angle_beta   90.00
_cell.angle_gamma   90.00
#
_symmetry.space_group_name_H-M   'P 1'
#
loop_
_entity.id
_entity.type
_entity.pdbx_description
1 polymer ?
#
loop_
_entity_poly.entity_id
_entity_poly.type
_entity_poly.pdbx_seq_one_letter_code
_entity_poly.pdbx_strand_id
1 'polypeptide(L)'
;MGRHWLCIIKDLLMLIQDSGHLDLKADIIFHLGNLVQTHDRDLLTLLWDMGHTPIRIKCLEACLVSYPDKVVAAEILFGFSHGFRLQYTGPRIHSFSKNLISAVQNSDAVLHKLQDEVKRGRMLGPFKVMPISTLRINPIGLVPKSDSSWRLITNLSFPP
;
A
#
# COMPACT_ATOMS: atom_id res chain seq x y z
N MET A 1 9.75 4.98 -23.66
CA MET A 1 10.68 4.21 -22.81
C MET A 1 10.17 4.22 -21.38
N GLY A 2 10.14 3.04 -20.76
CA GLY A 2 9.13 2.60 -19.79
C GLY A 2 9.13 3.30 -18.43
N ARG A 3 7.94 3.71 -18.00
CA ARG A 3 7.67 4.19 -16.64
C ARG A 3 6.76 3.20 -15.94
N HIS A 4 7.35 2.19 -15.34
CA HIS A 4 6.67 1.26 -14.46
C HIS A 4 7.36 1.31 -13.09
N TRP A 5 6.62 1.63 -12.03
CA TRP A 5 6.26 0.73 -10.91
C TRP A 5 6.01 1.49 -9.60
N LEU A 6 4.87 1.14 -9.01
CA LEU A 6 4.33 1.51 -7.71
C LEU A 6 4.75 0.40 -6.73
N CYS A 7 5.71 0.63 -5.83
CA CYS A 7 6.26 -0.43 -4.96
C CYS A 7 6.28 -0.12 -3.46
N ILE A 8 5.59 0.93 -3.03
CA ILE A 8 5.23 1.05 -1.60
C ILE A 8 3.70 1.09 -1.42
N ILE A 9 2.97 1.50 -2.46
CA ILE A 9 1.52 1.69 -2.35
C ILE A 9 0.74 0.40 -2.68
N LYS A 10 1.32 -0.54 -3.43
CA LYS A 10 0.60 -1.77 -3.85
C LYS A 10 0.25 -2.71 -2.71
N ASP A 11 1.03 -2.75 -1.63
CA ASP A 11 0.77 -3.68 -0.54
C ASP A 11 -0.35 -3.21 0.39
N LEU A 12 -0.78 -1.94 0.28
CA LEU A 12 -1.68 -1.30 1.22
C LEU A 12 -2.67 -0.35 0.51
N LEU A 13 -3.22 -0.80 -0.62
CA LEU A 13 -4.33 -0.16 -1.32
C LEU A 13 -5.62 -0.86 -0.90
N MET A 14 -6.30 -0.31 0.10
CA MET A 14 -7.51 -0.92 0.62
C MET A 14 -8.77 -0.55 -0.16
N LEU A 15 -9.39 -1.55 -0.77
CA LEU A 15 -10.76 -1.50 -1.20
C LEU A 15 -11.67 -1.99 -0.07
N ILE A 16 -12.71 -1.22 0.26
CA ILE A 16 -13.76 -1.68 1.18
C ILE A 16 -14.45 -2.88 0.52
N GLN A 17 -14.36 -4.05 1.15
CA GLN A 17 -15.21 -5.18 0.79
C GLN A 17 -16.55 -4.98 1.48
N ASP A 18 -17.59 -4.77 0.68
CA ASP A 18 -18.96 -4.56 1.12
C ASP A 18 -19.51 -5.87 1.73
N SER A 19 -19.20 -6.13 3.00
CA SER A 19 -20.01 -7.02 3.83
C SER A 19 -21.11 -6.14 4.42
N GLY A 20 -22.36 -6.37 4.01
CA GLY A 20 -23.55 -5.52 4.22
C GLY A 20 -23.95 -5.20 5.67
N HIS A 21 -23.01 -4.74 6.49
CA HIS A 21 -23.22 -4.21 7.83
C HIS A 21 -22.07 -3.29 8.28
N LEU A 22 -21.51 -2.46 7.39
CA LEU A 22 -20.60 -1.37 7.76
C LEU A 22 -20.98 -0.10 6.97
N ASP A 23 -22.02 0.59 7.43
CA ASP A 23 -22.41 1.92 6.94
C ASP A 23 -21.35 2.94 7.39
N LEU A 24 -20.22 3.03 6.68
CA LEU A 24 -19.24 4.11 6.81
C LEU A 24 -19.74 5.36 6.06
N LYS A 25 -20.86 5.91 6.53
CA LYS A 25 -21.27 7.28 6.22
C LYS A 25 -20.30 8.26 6.87
N ALA A 26 -19.86 9.23 6.05
CA ALA A 26 -19.26 10.52 6.42
C ALA A 26 -18.15 10.42 7.48
N ASP A 27 -16.87 10.36 7.13
CA ASP A 27 -16.06 11.59 7.04
C ASP A 27 -14.66 11.32 6.46
N ILE A 28 -14.59 10.79 5.24
CA ILE A 28 -13.37 10.82 4.41
C ILE A 28 -13.76 11.35 3.02
N ILE A 29 -14.35 12.53 3.00
CA ILE A 29 -14.81 13.18 1.75
C ILE A 29 -13.94 14.36 1.34
N PHE A 30 -13.09 14.92 2.20
CA PHE A 30 -12.62 16.27 1.89
C PHE A 30 -11.43 16.41 0.92
N HIS A 31 -10.69 15.36 0.53
CA HIS A 31 -9.54 15.53 -0.40
C HIS A 31 -9.53 14.61 -1.65
N LEU A 32 -10.46 13.67 -1.78
CA LEU A 32 -10.48 12.74 -2.93
C LEU A 32 -11.70 12.94 -3.86
N GLY A 33 -12.60 13.87 -3.54
CA GLY A 33 -13.83 14.14 -4.32
C GLY A 33 -13.60 14.54 -5.78
N ASN A 34 -12.38 14.96 -6.14
CA ASN A 34 -12.03 15.39 -7.51
C ASN A 34 -11.25 14.34 -8.32
N LEU A 35 -10.96 13.16 -7.77
CA LEU A 35 -10.08 12.17 -8.44
C LEU A 35 -10.81 11.09 -9.25
N VAL A 36 -12.13 11.19 -9.34
CA VAL A 36 -12.97 10.17 -10.00
C VAL A 36 -12.87 10.25 -11.55
N GLN A 37 -12.15 11.23 -12.12
CA GLN A 37 -12.09 11.44 -13.58
C GLN A 37 -10.68 11.40 -14.22
N THR A 38 -9.62 11.18 -13.45
CA THR A 38 -8.24 11.22 -13.99
C THR A 38 -7.82 9.87 -14.57
N HIS A 39 -7.15 9.87 -15.73
CA HIS A 39 -6.61 8.65 -16.35
C HIS A 39 -5.67 7.90 -15.36
N ASP A 40 -5.60 6.57 -15.44
CA ASP A 40 -4.79 5.70 -14.55
C ASP A 40 -3.36 6.24 -14.28
N ARG A 41 -2.74 6.91 -15.28
CA ARG A 41 -1.40 7.50 -15.13
C ARG A 41 -1.33 8.70 -14.18
N ASP A 42 -2.32 9.58 -14.22
CA ASP A 42 -2.33 10.80 -13.40
C ASP A 42 -2.65 10.47 -11.94
N LEU A 43 -3.49 9.44 -11.71
CA LEU A 43 -3.75 8.88 -10.39
C LEU A 43 -2.49 8.29 -9.76
N LEU A 44 -1.68 7.54 -10.52
CA LEU A 44 -0.45 6.93 -9.99
C LEU A 44 0.56 7.98 -9.52
N THR A 45 0.71 9.08 -10.27
CA THR A 45 1.58 10.19 -9.89
C THR A 45 1.09 10.86 -8.62
N LEU A 46 -0.22 11.13 -8.50
CA LEU A 46 -0.76 11.72 -7.28
C LEU A 46 -0.63 10.79 -6.07
N LEU A 47 -0.91 9.49 -6.24
CA LEU A 47 -0.74 8.50 -5.18
C LEU A 47 0.72 8.47 -4.69
N TRP A 48 1.68 8.61 -5.61
CA TRP A 48 3.10 8.64 -5.29
C TRP A 48 3.46 9.80 -4.36
N ASP A 49 2.97 10.99 -4.65
CA ASP A 49 3.26 12.20 -3.86
C ASP A 49 2.64 12.17 -2.45
N MET A 50 1.66 11.28 -2.21
CA MET A 50 1.10 11.05 -0.89
C MET A 50 1.91 10.09 -0.01
N GLY A 51 2.86 9.34 -0.60
CA GLY A 51 3.70 8.41 0.15
C GLY A 51 4.77 9.12 0.96
N HIS A 52 4.78 8.93 2.29
CA HIS A 52 5.82 9.49 3.15
C HIS A 52 6.88 8.44 3.50
N THR A 53 8.13 8.67 3.09
CA THR A 53 9.26 7.83 3.51
C THR A 53 9.87 8.33 4.81
N PRO A 54 10.12 7.46 5.83
CA PRO A 54 10.86 7.86 7.02
C PRO A 54 12.36 8.03 6.74
N ILE A 55 12.84 7.63 5.55
CA ILE A 55 14.26 7.68 5.20
C ILE A 55 14.67 9.12 4.88
N ARG A 56 15.64 9.62 5.63
CA ARG A 56 16.25 10.92 5.40
C ARG A 56 17.26 10.82 4.26
N ILE A 57 16.82 11.09 3.02
CA ILE A 57 17.63 10.91 1.80
C ILE A 57 19.02 11.56 1.89
N LYS A 58 19.12 12.81 2.38
CA LYS A 58 20.42 13.49 2.54
C LYS A 58 21.38 12.77 3.49
N CYS A 59 20.86 12.16 4.56
CA CYS A 59 21.67 11.37 5.49
C CYS A 59 22.10 10.04 4.86
N LEU A 60 21.18 9.39 4.13
CA LEU A 60 21.47 8.17 3.40
C LEU A 60 22.57 8.39 2.36
N GLU A 61 22.48 9.46 1.58
CA GLU A 61 23.48 9.86 0.59
C GLU A 61 24.87 10.01 1.22
N ALA A 62 24.98 10.73 2.34
CA ALA A 62 26.23 10.88 3.07
C ALA A 62 26.81 9.53 3.54
N CYS A 63 25.98 8.62 4.06
CA CYS A 63 26.42 7.28 4.46
C CYS A 63 26.92 6.42 3.29
N LEU A 64 26.38 6.64 2.08
CA LEU A 64 26.73 5.87 0.89
C LEU A 64 28.04 6.34 0.23
N VAL A 65 28.59 7.51 0.63
CA VAL A 65 29.88 8.02 0.12
C VAL A 65 31.02 7.03 0.35
N SER A 66 31.05 6.34 1.49
CA SER A 66 32.09 5.35 1.81
C SER A 66 31.73 3.93 1.37
N TYR A 67 30.58 3.71 0.73
CA TYR A 67 30.16 2.36 0.32
C TYR A 67 31.05 1.83 -0.83
N PRO A 68 31.62 0.62 -0.74
CA PRO A 68 32.60 0.13 -1.71
C PRO A 68 32.08 0.00 -3.14
N ASP A 69 30.86 -0.52 -3.30
CA ASP A 69 30.25 -0.71 -4.62
C ASP A 69 29.39 0.51 -5.01
N LYS A 70 29.93 1.35 -5.89
CA LYS A 70 29.27 2.59 -6.31
C LYS A 70 28.02 2.36 -7.15
N VAL A 71 27.92 1.23 -7.83
CA VAL A 71 26.72 0.88 -8.62
C VAL A 71 25.59 0.56 -7.65
N VAL A 72 25.84 -0.31 -6.69
CA VAL A 72 24.85 -0.66 -5.65
C VAL A 72 24.47 0.56 -4.80
N ALA A 73 25.44 1.42 -4.45
CA ALA A 73 25.16 2.66 -3.73
C ALA A 73 24.19 3.57 -4.50
N ALA A 74 24.39 3.71 -5.81
CA ALA A 74 23.49 4.48 -6.67
C ALA A 74 22.10 3.84 -6.76
N GLU A 75 21.99 2.52 -6.88
CA GLU A 75 20.72 1.80 -6.89
C GLU A 75 19.94 1.95 -5.58
N ILE A 76 20.62 1.86 -4.43
CA ILE A 76 20.03 2.06 -3.11
C ILE A 76 19.50 3.48 -2.97
N LEU A 77 20.32 4.49 -3.29
CA LEU A 77 19.91 5.90 -3.19
C LEU A 77 18.73 6.19 -4.12
N PHE A 78 18.78 5.70 -5.36
CA PHE A 78 17.70 5.84 -6.33
C PHE A 78 16.42 5.17 -5.82
N GLY A 79 16.53 3.94 -5.33
CA GLY A 79 15.38 3.16 -4.87
C GLY A 79 14.72 3.71 -3.61
N PHE A 80 15.46 4.27 -2.66
CA PHE A 80 14.86 4.93 -1.50
C PHE A 80 14.25 6.30 -1.84
N SER A 81 14.72 6.95 -2.90
CA SER A 81 14.18 8.23 -3.37
C SER A 81 12.95 8.06 -4.27
N HIS A 82 12.91 6.99 -5.09
CA HIS A 82 11.93 6.82 -6.16
C HIS A 82 11.23 5.44 -6.16
N GLY A 83 11.48 4.60 -5.16
CA GLY A 83 10.96 3.24 -5.07
C GLY A 83 11.83 2.17 -5.76
N PHE A 84 11.63 0.92 -5.34
CA PHE A 84 12.33 -0.25 -5.90
C PHE A 84 11.47 -1.01 -6.89
N ARG A 85 12.09 -1.71 -7.85
CA ARG A 85 11.37 -2.61 -8.77
C ARG A 85 11.33 -4.01 -8.18
N LEU A 86 10.14 -4.60 -8.07
CA LEU A 86 9.95 -6.00 -7.64
C LEU A 86 10.36 -7.05 -8.69
N GLN A 87 10.93 -6.64 -9.82
CA GLN A 87 11.43 -7.49 -10.92
C GLN A 87 10.43 -8.53 -11.48
N TYR A 88 9.13 -8.36 -11.25
CA TYR A 88 8.12 -9.25 -11.81
C TYR A 88 7.83 -8.95 -13.29
N THR A 89 7.88 -10.00 -14.11
CA THR A 89 7.74 -9.95 -15.58
C THR A 89 6.47 -10.62 -16.11
N GLY A 90 5.61 -11.14 -15.25
CA GLY A 90 4.36 -11.80 -15.65
C GLY A 90 3.18 -10.84 -15.90
N PRO A 91 1.98 -11.39 -16.17
CA PRO A 91 0.76 -10.61 -16.37
C PRO A 91 0.34 -9.81 -15.13
N ARG A 92 0.00 -8.53 -15.30
CA ARG A 92 -0.58 -7.69 -14.23
C ARG A 92 -2.10 -7.73 -14.29
N ILE A 93 -2.66 -8.82 -13.78
CA ILE A 93 -4.11 -9.06 -13.77
C ILE A 93 -4.65 -8.67 -12.39
N HIS A 94 -5.76 -7.94 -12.39
CA HIS A 94 -6.48 -7.65 -11.17
C HIS A 94 -6.92 -8.95 -10.50
N SER A 95 -6.92 -8.96 -9.16
CA SER A 95 -7.41 -10.12 -8.42
C SER A 95 -8.04 -9.68 -7.13
N PHE A 96 -9.04 -10.43 -6.69
CA PHE A 96 -9.74 -10.21 -5.45
C PHE A 96 -9.81 -11.50 -4.68
N SER A 97 -9.21 -11.52 -3.49
CA SER A 97 -9.22 -12.67 -2.62
C SER A 97 -10.02 -12.36 -1.35
N LYS A 98 -10.71 -13.38 -0.83
CA LYS A 98 -11.44 -13.26 0.44
C LYS A 98 -10.46 -13.17 1.61
N ASN A 99 -10.80 -12.39 2.63
CA ASN A 99 -10.01 -12.30 3.85
C ASN A 99 -9.96 -13.62 4.63
N LEU A 100 -8.93 -13.78 5.45
CA LEU A 100 -8.79 -14.93 6.34
C LEU A 100 -9.88 -14.88 7.42
N ILE A 101 -10.27 -16.06 7.92
CA ILE A 101 -11.32 -16.20 8.95
C ILE A 101 -11.04 -15.31 10.17
N SER A 102 -9.77 -15.19 10.57
CA SER A 102 -9.39 -14.35 11.72
C SER A 102 -9.69 -12.87 11.53
N ALA A 103 -9.60 -12.34 10.30
CA ALA A 103 -9.99 -10.96 10.01
C ALA A 103 -11.51 -10.78 10.02
N VAL A 104 -12.25 -11.77 9.49
CA VAL A 104 -13.73 -11.74 9.48
C VAL A 104 -14.29 -11.79 10.90
N GLN A 105 -13.72 -12.64 11.76
CA GLN A 105 -14.16 -12.80 13.16
C GLN A 105 -13.79 -11.60 14.05
N ASN A 106 -12.85 -10.76 13.63
CA ASN A 106 -12.32 -9.64 14.41
C ASN A 106 -12.33 -8.34 13.58
N SER A 107 -13.43 -8.06 12.89
CA SER A 107 -13.58 -6.94 11.96
C SER A 107 -13.24 -5.58 12.57
N ASP A 108 -13.61 -5.35 13.83
CA ASP A 108 -13.38 -4.07 14.51
C ASP A 108 -11.88 -3.84 14.76
N ALA A 109 -11.17 -4.89 15.15
CA ALA A 109 -9.72 -4.83 15.34
C ALA A 109 -8.99 -4.62 14.00
N VAL A 110 -9.48 -5.24 12.92
CA VAL A 110 -8.99 -5.01 11.56
C VAL A 110 -9.19 -3.53 11.18
N LEU A 111 -10.40 -3.01 11.32
CA LEU A 111 -10.73 -1.62 10.97
C LEU A 111 -9.87 -0.63 11.75
N HIS A 112 -9.75 -0.81 13.06
CA HIS A 112 -8.91 0.05 13.90
C HIS A 112 -7.46 0.06 13.42
N LYS A 113 -6.86 -1.13 13.18
CA LYS A 113 -5.49 -1.25 12.67
C LYS A 113 -5.30 -0.51 11.36
N LEU A 114 -6.24 -0.67 10.44
CA LEU A 114 -6.17 -0.07 9.12
C LEU A 114 -6.27 1.46 9.18
N GLN A 115 -7.20 2.00 9.98
CA GLN A 115 -7.30 3.44 10.23
C GLN A 115 -6.01 3.99 10.82
N ASP A 116 -5.40 3.25 11.74
CA ASP A 116 -4.13 3.60 12.37
C ASP A 116 -2.96 3.64 11.39
N GLU A 117 -2.95 2.75 10.41
CA GLU A 117 -1.94 2.69 9.35
C GLU A 117 -2.14 3.79 8.29
N VAL A 118 -3.41 4.10 7.96
CA VAL A 118 -3.78 5.25 7.10
C VAL A 118 -3.40 6.57 7.79
N LYS A 119 -3.73 6.75 9.07
CA LYS A 119 -3.41 7.95 9.86
C LYS A 119 -1.91 8.21 9.94
N ARG A 120 -1.10 7.14 9.94
CA ARG A 120 0.38 7.23 9.92
C ARG A 120 0.96 7.43 8.52
N GLY A 121 0.12 7.52 7.48
CA GLY A 121 0.55 7.69 6.10
C GLY A 121 1.26 6.47 5.52
N ARG A 122 1.08 5.28 6.12
CA ARG A 122 1.70 4.03 5.63
C ARG A 122 0.79 3.27 4.67
N MET A 123 -0.53 3.35 4.85
CA MET A 123 -1.52 2.92 3.84
C MET A 123 -2.17 4.11 3.17
N LEU A 124 -2.71 3.88 1.97
CA LEU A 124 -3.66 4.79 1.35
C LEU A 124 -5.06 4.17 1.34
N GLY A 125 -6.07 5.04 1.36
CA GLY A 125 -7.48 4.66 1.37
C GLY A 125 -8.19 5.07 2.66
N PRO A 126 -9.38 4.51 2.93
CA PRO A 126 -10.09 3.54 2.10
C PRO A 126 -10.54 4.14 0.75
N PHE A 127 -10.49 3.33 -0.31
CA PHE A 127 -10.96 3.73 -1.63
C PHE A 127 -12.39 3.24 -1.87
N LYS A 128 -13.26 4.11 -2.37
CA LYS A 128 -14.64 3.76 -2.76
C LYS A 128 -14.72 3.02 -4.09
N VAL A 129 -13.76 3.28 -4.97
CA VAL A 129 -13.64 2.68 -6.31
C VAL A 129 -12.22 2.18 -6.49
N MET A 130 -12.04 1.15 -7.32
CA MET A 130 -10.72 0.60 -7.61
C MET A 130 -9.84 1.67 -8.25
N PRO A 131 -8.76 2.12 -7.59
CA PRO A 131 -7.98 3.26 -8.06
C PRO A 131 -6.98 2.89 -9.17
N ILE A 132 -6.77 1.60 -9.42
CA ILE A 132 -5.88 1.10 -10.48
C ILE A 132 -6.51 -0.17 -11.06
N SER A 133 -6.71 -0.22 -12.37
CA SER A 133 -7.30 -1.34 -13.11
C SER A 133 -6.60 -2.70 -12.94
N THR A 134 -5.33 -2.69 -12.51
CA THR A 134 -4.49 -3.88 -12.29
C THR A 134 -4.20 -4.16 -10.82
N LEU A 135 -5.01 -3.59 -9.91
CA LEU A 135 -4.86 -3.78 -8.47
C LEU A 135 -5.10 -5.25 -8.07
N ARG A 136 -4.18 -5.78 -7.27
CA ARG A 136 -4.30 -7.11 -6.67
C ARG A 136 -4.59 -6.95 -5.19
N ILE A 137 -5.67 -7.57 -4.73
CA ILE A 137 -6.14 -7.50 -3.35
C ILE A 137 -5.90 -8.87 -2.73
N ASN A 138 -4.88 -8.94 -1.88
CA ASN A 138 -4.51 -10.15 -1.16
C ASN A 138 -5.35 -10.29 0.12
N PRO A 139 -5.60 -11.52 0.61
CA PRO A 139 -6.27 -11.73 1.89
C PRO A 139 -5.54 -11.05 3.03
N ILE A 140 -6.27 -10.37 3.91
CA ILE A 140 -5.75 -9.95 5.21
C ILE A 140 -6.22 -10.89 6.32
N GLY A 141 -5.45 -10.94 7.39
CA GLY A 141 -5.75 -11.70 8.60
C GLY A 141 -5.22 -11.00 9.85
N LEU A 142 -5.60 -11.51 11.01
CA LEU A 142 -5.02 -11.11 12.28
C LEU A 142 -4.26 -12.27 12.93
N VAL A 143 -3.17 -11.92 13.62
CA VAL A 143 -2.40 -12.81 14.50
C VAL A 143 -2.29 -12.15 15.87
N PRO A 144 -2.59 -12.86 16.98
CA PRO A 144 -2.50 -12.28 18.31
C PRO A 144 -1.04 -12.06 18.71
N LYS A 145 -0.79 -11.02 19.51
CA LYS A 145 0.49 -10.78 20.17
C LYS A 145 0.42 -11.16 21.65
N SER A 146 1.59 -11.22 22.27
CA SER A 146 1.74 -11.43 23.72
C SER A 146 1.14 -10.32 24.58
N ASP A 147 1.00 -9.10 24.05
CA ASP A 147 0.42 -7.93 24.72
C ASP A 147 -1.12 -7.82 24.51
N SER A 148 -1.76 -8.92 24.09
CA SER A 148 -3.19 -8.98 23.72
C SER A 148 -3.59 -8.07 22.55
N SER A 149 -2.66 -7.40 21.87
CA SER A 149 -2.93 -6.65 20.64
C SER A 149 -2.84 -7.54 19.41
N TRP A 150 -3.34 -7.04 18.27
CA TRP A 150 -3.30 -7.76 17.00
C TRP A 150 -2.15 -7.30 16.08
N ARG A 151 -1.58 -8.24 15.33
CA ARG A 151 -0.80 -7.98 14.12
C ARG A 151 -1.72 -8.17 12.92
N LEU A 152 -1.83 -7.14 12.09
CA LEU A 152 -2.39 -7.29 10.75
C LEU A 152 -1.37 -8.03 9.88
N ILE A 153 -1.80 -9.08 9.20
CA ILE A 153 -0.99 -9.83 8.24
C ILE A 153 -1.67 -9.81 6.88
N THR A 154 -0.86 -9.84 5.83
CA THR A 154 -1.32 -9.94 4.44
C THR A 154 -0.74 -11.20 3.82
N ASN A 155 -1.57 -12.04 3.20
CA ASN A 155 -1.12 -13.25 2.52
C ASN A 155 -0.64 -12.92 1.10
N LEU A 156 0.61 -12.49 0.97
CA LEU A 156 1.21 -12.12 -0.32
C LEU A 156 1.49 -13.30 -1.26
N SER A 157 1.37 -14.53 -0.75
CA SER A 157 1.57 -15.77 -1.51
C SER A 157 0.25 -16.40 -1.98
N PHE A 158 -0.90 -15.75 -1.72
CA PHE A 158 -2.19 -16.28 -2.13
C PHE A 158 -2.31 -16.26 -3.67
N PRO A 159 -2.73 -17.37 -4.30
CA PRO A 159 -2.81 -17.43 -5.75
C PRO A 159 -3.85 -16.43 -6.30
N PRO A 160 -3.67 -15.94 -7.54
CA PRO A 160 -4.71 -15.20 -8.27
C PRO A 160 -6.04 -15.94 -8.34
#